data_AF-A0A1F4RB21-F1
#
_entry.id   AF-A0A1F4RB21-F1
#
_cell.length_a   1.000
_cell.length_b   1.000
_cell.length_c   1.000
_cell.angle_alpha   90.00
_cell.angle_beta   90.00
_cell.angle_gamma   90.00
#
_symmetry.space_group_name_H-M   'P 1'
#
loop_
_entity.id
_entity.type
_entity.pdbx_description
1 polymer ?
#
loop_
_entity_poly.entity_id
_entity_poly.type
_entity_poly.pdbx_seq_one_letter_code
_entity_poly.pdbx_strand_id
1 'polypeptide(L)' 'MAHKKAGGASKNGRDSEGQRLGVKAFGGEVVTAGSIIMRQHGTKFCAGHNVGMGRDFTLFAKIPGRVVFGSGKRISIEAA' A
#
# COMPACT_ATOMS: atom_id res chain seq x y z
N MET A 1 -3.34 57.80 4.72
CA MET A 1 -2.93 56.44 5.09
C MET A 1 -3.87 55.92 6.16
N ALA A 2 -4.60 54.85 5.87
CA ALA A 2 -5.26 54.02 6.87
C ALA A 2 -5.22 52.59 6.33
N HIS A 3 -4.19 51.85 6.75
CA HIS A 3 -4.11 50.43 6.48
C HIS A 3 -5.20 49.72 7.26
N LYS A 4 -6.09 49.03 6.56
CA LYS A 4 -6.44 47.67 6.99
C LYS A 4 -6.49 46.81 5.75
N LYS A 5 -5.38 46.09 5.51
CA LYS A 5 -5.43 44.88 4.69
C LYS A 5 -6.50 44.01 5.33
N ALA A 6 -7.69 43.96 4.76
CA ALA A 6 -8.67 42.94 5.10
C ALA A 6 -8.08 41.61 4.62
N GLY A 7 -7.19 41.05 5.44
CA GLY A 7 -6.60 39.74 5.22
C GLY A 7 -7.69 38.72 5.49
N GLY A 8 -8.34 38.23 4.43
CA GLY A 8 -9.16 37.04 4.52
C GLY A 8 -8.28 35.87 4.96
N ALA A 9 -8.45 35.40 6.18
CA ALA A 9 -7.80 34.17 6.63
C ALA A 9 -8.29 33.00 5.78
N SER A 10 -7.36 32.13 5.36
CA SER A 10 -7.68 30.95 4.56
C SER A 10 -8.72 30.09 5.29
N LYS A 11 -9.81 29.75 4.58
CA LYS A 11 -10.90 28.88 5.08
C LYS A 11 -10.60 27.39 4.90
N ASN A 12 -9.43 27.06 4.34
CA ASN A 12 -9.08 25.70 3.93
C ASN A 12 -7.91 25.20 4.78
N GLY A 13 -8.23 24.48 5.85
CA GLY A 13 -7.26 23.82 6.76
C GLY A 13 -7.65 22.38 7.09
N ARG A 14 -8.40 21.72 6.19
CA ARG A 14 -8.79 20.31 6.37
C ARG A 14 -7.81 19.43 5.62
N ASP A 15 -7.23 18.48 6.33
CA ASP A 15 -6.48 17.38 5.74
C ASP A 15 -7.03 16.05 6.25
N SER A 16 -6.83 14.99 5.47
CA SER A 16 -7.20 13.64 5.87
C SER A 16 -6.02 12.95 6.55
N GLU A 17 -6.30 12.09 7.52
CA GLU A 17 -5.27 11.29 8.18
C GLU A 17 -4.51 10.38 7.20
N GLY A 18 -3.22 10.20 7.47
CA GLY A 18 -2.37 9.32 6.69
C GLY A 18 -2.80 7.86 6.78
N GLN A 19 -3.17 7.25 5.65
CA GLN A 19 -3.75 5.90 5.62
C GLN A 19 -2.73 4.75 5.68
N ARG A 20 -1.43 5.05 5.83
CA ARG A 20 -0.33 4.07 5.96
C ARG A 20 -0.28 3.00 4.87
N LEU A 21 -0.64 3.39 3.64
CA LEU A 21 -0.54 2.55 2.44
C LEU A 21 0.94 2.24 2.10
N GLY A 22 1.15 1.31 1.17
CA GLY A 22 2.46 0.93 0.67
C GLY A 22 2.83 -0.52 0.95
N VAL A 23 4.06 -0.86 0.57
CA VAL A 23 4.67 -2.17 0.77
C VAL A 23 4.91 -2.42 2.25
N LYS A 24 4.67 -3.64 2.70
CA LYS A 24 4.87 -4.13 4.07
C LYS A 24 5.91 -5.24 4.15
N ALA A 25 6.08 -6.00 3.07
CA ALA A 25 7.16 -6.97 2.91
C ALA A 25 7.85 -6.76 1.56
N PHE A 26 9.18 -6.68 1.57
CA PHE A 26 9.99 -6.43 0.39
C PHE A 26 10.45 -7.72 -0.31
N GLY A 27 10.99 -7.59 -1.52
CA GLY A 27 11.47 -8.72 -2.30
C GLY A 27 12.60 -9.46 -1.57
N GLY A 28 12.48 -10.78 -1.48
CA GLY A 28 13.44 -11.67 -0.83
C GLY A 28 13.17 -11.93 0.66
N GLU A 29 12.23 -11.21 1.28
CA GLU A 29 11.84 -11.44 2.67
C GLU A 29 11.00 -12.71 2.81
N VAL A 30 11.22 -13.43 3.93
CA VAL A 30 10.44 -14.61 4.30
C VAL A 30 9.20 -14.16 5.06
N VAL A 31 8.02 -14.54 4.56
CA VAL A 31 6.74 -14.23 5.16
C VAL A 31 5.99 -15.50 5.53
N THR A 32 5.14 -15.43 6.55
CA THR A 32 4.23 -16.51 6.93
C THR A 32 2.93 -16.46 6.11
N ALA A 33 2.17 -17.55 6.09
CA ALA A 33 0.82 -17.51 5.54
C ALA A 33 -0.03 -16.46 6.28
N GLY A 34 -0.80 -15.68 5.53
CA GLY A 34 -1.64 -14.58 6.04
C GLY A 34 -0.93 -13.24 6.21
N SER A 35 0.40 -13.18 6.08
CA SER A 35 1.15 -11.91 6.18
C SER A 35 0.75 -10.93 5.07
N ILE A 36 0.62 -9.65 5.42
CA ILE A 36 0.31 -8.59 4.45
C ILE A 36 1.59 -8.20 3.72
N ILE A 37 1.54 -8.17 2.39
CA ILE A 37 2.66 -7.77 1.54
C ILE A 37 2.52 -6.31 1.11
N MET A 38 1.31 -5.86 0.79
CA MET A 38 1.07 -4.47 0.35
C MET A 38 -0.35 -4.02 0.68
N ARG A 39 -0.49 -2.78 1.16
CA ARG A 39 -1.77 -2.06 1.23
C ARG A 39 -1.83 -0.99 0.15
N GLN A 40 -2.90 -0.95 -0.63
CA GLN A 40 -3.00 -0.07 -1.78
C GLN A 40 -4.45 0.35 -2.03
N HIS A 41 -4.63 1.44 -2.76
CA HIS A 41 -5.91 1.80 -3.36
C HIS A 41 -5.91 1.37 -4.82
N GLY A 42 -6.88 0.54 -5.18
CA GLY A 42 -6.90 -0.13 -6.49
C GLY A 42 -5.70 -1.08 -6.68
N THR A 43 -5.54 -1.57 -7.90
CA THR A 43 -4.49 -2.55 -8.24
C THR A 43 -3.25 -1.86 -8.82
N LYS A 44 -2.42 -1.26 -7.96
CA LYS A 44 -1.06 -0.84 -8.37
C LYS A 44 -0.19 -2.06 -8.61
N PHE A 45 -0.34 -3.07 -7.74
CA PHE A 45 0.16 -4.42 -7.93
C PHE A 45 -1.03 -5.41 -7.90
N CYS A 46 -0.90 -6.46 -8.70
CA CYS A 46 -1.85 -7.55 -8.84
C CYS A 46 -1.33 -8.79 -8.12
N ALA A 47 -2.25 -9.62 -7.65
CA ALA A 47 -1.90 -10.90 -7.07
C ALA A 47 -1.24 -11.83 -8.13
N GLY A 48 -0.03 -12.30 -7.80
CA GLY A 48 0.69 -13.33 -8.52
C GLY A 48 0.43 -14.71 -7.93
N HIS A 49 1.42 -15.59 -8.03
CA HIS A 49 1.32 -16.94 -7.52
C HIS A 49 1.35 -16.95 -5.99
N ASN A 50 0.47 -17.74 -5.34
CA ASN A 50 0.35 -17.85 -3.89
C ASN A 50 0.08 -16.54 -3.11
N VAL A 51 -0.41 -15.52 -3.80
CA VAL A 51 -0.85 -14.25 -3.19
C VAL A 51 -2.36 -14.10 -3.35
N GLY A 52 -3.02 -13.64 -2.29
CA GLY A 52 -4.43 -13.27 -2.29
C GLY A 52 -4.62 -11.76 -2.37
N MET A 53 -5.80 -11.34 -2.81
CA MET A 53 -6.22 -9.94 -2.81
C MET A 53 -7.48 -9.81 -1.97
N GLY A 54 -7.45 -8.90 -1.00
CA GLY A 54 -8.61 -8.54 -0.17
C GLY A 54 -9.59 -7.64 -0.91
N ARG A 55 -10.76 -7.40 -0.30
CA ARG A 55 -11.78 -6.48 -0.82
C ARG A 55 -11.28 -5.04 -0.95
N ASP A 56 -10.34 -4.64 -0.08
CA ASP A 56 -9.68 -3.33 -0.08
C ASP A 56 -8.42 -3.31 -0.96
N PHE A 57 -8.25 -4.28 -1.86
CA PHE A 57 -7.08 -4.46 -2.71
C PHE A 57 -5.76 -4.75 -1.97
N THR A 58 -5.80 -5.00 -0.66
CA THR A 58 -4.63 -5.43 0.11
C THR A 58 -4.14 -6.79 -0.38
N LEU A 59 -2.83 -6.92 -0.63
CA LEU A 59 -2.20 -8.17 -1.03
C LEU A 59 -1.65 -8.90 0.20
N PHE A 60 -1.93 -10.20 0.30
CA PHE A 60 -1.52 -11.03 1.41
C PHE A 60 -1.02 -12.41 0.95
N ALA A 61 -0.16 -13.02 1.77
CA ALA A 61 0.42 -14.34 1.54
C ALA A 61 -0.61 -15.46 1.75
N LYS A 62 -0.74 -16.39 0.80
CA LYS A 62 -1.56 -17.60 1.02
C LYS A 62 -0.76 -18.74 1.65
N ILE A 63 0.55 -18.78 1.42
CA ILE A 63 1.48 -19.78 1.95
C ILE A 63 2.69 -19.09 2.56
N PRO A 64 3.44 -19.76 3.47
CA PRO A 64 4.75 -19.27 3.88
C PRO A 64 5.77 -19.39 2.74
N GLY A 65 6.69 -18.44 2.64
CA GLY A 65 7.72 -18.45 1.60
C GLY A 65 8.39 -17.11 1.42
N ARG A 66 9.13 -16.94 0.32
CA ARG A 66 9.80 -15.68 -0.03
C ARG A 66 8.95 -14.83 -0.97
N VAL A 67 8.91 -13.53 -0.70
CA VAL A 67 8.22 -12.56 -1.58
C VAL A 67 9.06 -12.29 -2.82
N VAL A 68 8.46 -12.42 -4.00
CA VAL A 68 9.12 -12.14 -5.28
C VAL A 68 8.29 -11.14 -6.08
N PHE A 69 8.93 -10.05 -6.48
CA PHE A 69 8.37 -9.06 -7.39
C PHE A 69 8.77 -9.44 -8.81
N GLY A 70 7.78 -9.79 -9.65
CA GLY A 70 8.04 -10.24 -11.02
C GLY A 70 8.33 -9.08 -11.98
N SER A 71 8.66 -9.42 -13.24
CA SER A 71 8.74 -8.49 -14.37
C SER A 71 7.33 -8.01 -14.76
N GLY A 72 6.76 -7.13 -13.94
CA GLY A 72 5.43 -6.57 -14.09
C GLY A 72 4.86 -6.12 -12.75
N LYS A 73 3.60 -5.68 -12.74
CA LYS A 73 2.89 -5.30 -11.52
C LYS A 73 2.43 -6.52 -10.71
N ARG A 74 3.14 -7.65 -10.71
CA ARG A 74 2.69 -8.88 -10.02
C ARG A 74 3.62 -9.24 -8.86
N ILE A 75 3.01 -9.60 -7.74
CA ILE A 75 3.73 -10.06 -6.54
C ILE A 75 3.38 -11.52 -6.32
N SER A 76 4.39 -12.37 -6.24
CA SER A 76 4.26 -13.81 -6.00
C SER A 76 4.97 -14.21 -4.71
N ILE A 77 4.59 -15.37 -4.16
CA ILE A 77 5.35 -16.04 -3.11
C ILE A 77 5.89 -17.36 -3.66
N GLU A 78 7.19 -17.50 -3.58
CA GLU A 78 7.89 -18.76 -3.82
C GLU A 78 7.99 -19.52 -2.51
N ALA A 79 7.53 -20.77 -2.51
CA ALA A 79 7.66 -21.63 -1.34
C ALA A 79 9.13 -21.82 -0.99
N ALA A 80 9.46 -21.64 0.29
CA ALA A 80 10.76 -21.99 0.84
C ALA A 80 10.79 -23.46 1.24
#